data_AF-A0A7L0QEH2-F1
#
_entry.id   AF-A0A7L0QEH2-F1
#
_cell.length_a   1.000
_cell.length_b   1.000
_cell.length_c   1.000
_cell.angle_alpha   90.00
_cell.angle_beta   90.00
_cell.angle_gamma   90.00
#
_symmetry.space_group_name_H-M   'P 1'
#
loop_
_entity.id
_entity.type
_entity.pdbx_description
1 polymer ?
#
loop_
_entity_poly.entity_id
_entity_poly.type
_entity_poly.pdbx_seq_one_letter_code
_entity_poly.pdbx_strand_id
1 'polypeptide(L)'
;GYRVSLQGNFFGCNQTYMAFLEYNPRKHIKLDPPLNIQSNATASKCQIWWSVWNVPWYLAEILQYELQYKEYSTSWEVAMNKTLPSSLPQVEIDATELRSGVAYAARVRCKVSENENSYHSQWSEWSQTTVFKRADVPKVSEKILNIKTLQYLFIPLSFGTLLYLFWNCKLSSRTQKNSIFFKWCFLTLGQKASPALTFPRQLLSFSHSIVCTAGILR
;
A
#
# COMPACT_ATOMS: atom_id res chain seq x y z
N GLY A 1 37.90 32.52 12.96
CA GLY A 1 37.31 32.33 11.62
C GLY A 1 38.25 32.78 10.52
N TYR A 2 37.73 32.94 9.30
CA TYR A 2 38.41 33.49 8.14
C TYR A 2 37.99 34.95 7.93
N ARG A 3 38.85 35.73 7.30
CA ARG A 3 38.53 37.07 6.84
C ARG A 3 38.18 37.01 5.35
N VAL A 4 37.05 37.59 4.96
CA VAL A 4 36.59 37.59 3.57
C VAL A 4 36.54 39.03 3.06
N SER A 5 37.25 39.28 1.97
CA SER A 5 37.28 40.58 1.29
C SER A 5 36.99 40.41 -0.19
N LEU A 6 36.27 41.38 -0.75
CA LEU A 6 35.98 41.48 -2.17
C LEU A 6 36.92 42.52 -2.77
N GLN A 7 37.70 42.13 -3.77
CA GLN A 7 38.56 43.05 -4.49
C GLN A 7 37.97 43.28 -5.87
N GLY A 8 37.79 44.55 -6.24
CA GLY A 8 37.22 44.92 -7.52
C GLY A 8 37.75 46.26 -8.01
N ASN A 9 37.69 46.47 -9.32
CA ASN A 9 37.92 47.78 -9.89
C ASN A 9 36.57 48.51 -9.97
N PHE A 10 36.39 49.49 -9.09
CA PHE A 10 35.19 50.31 -9.04
C PHE A 10 35.58 51.72 -9.47
N PHE A 11 34.95 52.22 -10.54
CA PHE A 11 35.22 53.55 -11.10
C PHE A 11 36.69 53.80 -11.51
N GLY A 12 37.39 52.78 -12.02
CA GLY A 12 38.78 52.89 -12.43
C GLY A 12 39.79 52.70 -11.30
N CYS A 13 39.34 52.59 -10.04
CA CYS A 13 40.19 52.39 -8.87
C CYS A 13 40.06 50.97 -8.34
N ASN A 14 41.19 50.33 -8.05
CA ASN A 14 41.19 49.07 -7.31
C ASN A 14 40.80 49.35 -5.86
N GLN A 15 39.65 48.83 -5.44
CA GLN A 15 39.17 48.93 -4.07
C GLN A 15 39.00 47.52 -3.49
N THR A 16 39.32 47.39 -2.21
CA THR A 16 39.10 46.17 -1.45
C THR A 16 38.03 46.45 -0.40
N TYR A 17 36.89 45.78 -0.53
CA TYR A 17 35.79 45.86 0.42
C TYR A 17 35.84 44.68 1.39
N MET A 18 35.76 44.96 2.68
CA MET A 18 35.70 43.95 3.72
C MET A 18 34.27 43.40 3.84
N ALA A 19 34.05 42.17 3.35
CA ALA A 19 32.73 41.53 3.38
C ALA A 19 32.43 40.94 4.77
N PHE A 20 33.37 40.19 5.33
CA PHE A 20 33.21 39.57 6.65
C PHE A 20 34.52 39.66 7.44
N LEU A 21 34.44 40.16 8.68
CA LEU A 21 35.58 40.24 9.59
C LEU A 21 35.94 38.87 10.16
N GLU A 22 34.91 38.08 10.48
CA GLU A 22 35.03 36.71 10.94
C GLU A 22 33.95 35.82 10.31
N TYR A 23 34.35 34.99 9.35
CA TYR A 23 33.51 34.03 8.66
C TYR A 23 33.93 32.61 9.02
N ASN A 24 32.99 31.76 9.41
CA ASN A 24 33.26 30.34 9.65
C ASN A 24 32.54 29.48 8.61
N PRO A 25 33.22 28.97 7.57
CA PRO A 25 32.62 28.14 6.53
C PRO A 25 31.86 26.92 7.07
N ARG A 26 32.34 26.31 8.16
CA ARG A 26 31.69 25.14 8.77
C ARG A 26 30.30 25.44 9.32
N LYS A 27 29.99 26.71 9.56
CA LYS A 27 28.69 27.17 10.09
C LYS A 27 27.75 27.71 9.01
N HIS A 28 28.19 27.75 7.75
CA HIS A 28 27.45 28.34 6.63
C HIS A 28 27.43 27.39 5.43
N ILE A 29 27.24 26.10 5.69
CA ILE A 29 27.21 25.08 4.63
C ILE A 29 25.84 25.11 3.94
N LYS A 30 25.82 25.15 2.61
CA LYS A 30 24.64 24.88 1.80
C LYS A 30 25.03 23.85 0.74
N LEU A 31 24.38 22.69 0.79
CA LEU A 31 24.67 21.58 -0.11
C LEU A 31 23.90 21.74 -1.43
N ASP A 32 24.40 21.09 -2.47
CA ASP A 32 23.66 20.92 -3.71
C ASP A 32 22.42 20.01 -3.48
N PRO A 33 21.31 20.24 -4.22
CA PRO A 33 20.15 19.39 -4.12
C PRO A 33 20.45 17.95 -4.58
N PRO A 34 19.79 16.94 -4.00
CA PRO A 34 19.87 15.57 -4.50
C PRO A 34 19.48 15.44 -5.99
N LEU A 35 20.12 14.52 -6.69
CA LEU A 35 19.96 14.29 -8.13
C LEU A 35 19.47 12.87 -8.41
N ASN A 36 19.08 12.60 -9.66
CA ASN A 36 18.71 11.25 -10.13
C ASN A 36 17.67 10.55 -9.25
N ILE A 37 16.69 11.31 -8.76
CA ILE A 37 15.59 10.75 -7.97
C ILE A 37 14.79 9.74 -8.82
N GLN A 38 14.65 8.53 -8.29
CA GLN A 38 13.98 7.41 -8.94
C GLN A 38 13.05 6.74 -7.93
N SER A 39 12.08 5.98 -8.44
CA SER A 39 11.07 5.30 -7.63
C SER A 39 10.79 3.89 -8.13
N ASN A 40 10.66 2.95 -7.21
CA ASN A 40 10.16 1.59 -7.44
C ASN A 40 8.93 1.38 -6.57
N ALA A 41 7.78 1.23 -7.22
CA ALA A 41 6.54 0.97 -6.53
C ALA A 41 6.18 -0.52 -6.61
N THR A 42 5.92 -1.09 -5.45
CA THR A 42 5.34 -2.43 -5.27
C THR A 42 3.95 -2.30 -4.67
N ALA A 43 3.24 -3.44 -4.53
CA ALA A 43 1.90 -3.45 -3.97
C ALA A 43 1.85 -3.09 -2.47
N SER A 44 2.96 -3.32 -1.76
CA SER A 44 3.12 -3.12 -0.31
C SER A 44 3.90 -1.87 0.07
N LYS A 45 4.78 -1.36 -0.80
CA LYS A 45 5.57 -0.16 -0.53
C LYS A 45 6.02 0.56 -1.79
N CYS A 46 6.35 1.83 -1.66
CA CYS A 46 7.07 2.59 -2.68
C CYS A 46 8.45 2.96 -2.15
N GLN A 47 9.50 2.50 -2.82
CA GLN A 47 10.87 2.87 -2.52
C GLN A 47 11.29 4.02 -3.43
N ILE A 48 11.90 5.05 -2.86
CA ILE A 48 12.46 6.18 -3.60
C ILE A 48 13.94 6.26 -3.24
N TRP A 49 14.81 6.44 -4.22
CA TRP A 49 16.25 6.62 -4.02
C TRP A 49 16.77 7.76 -4.89
N TRP A 50 17.91 8.31 -4.51
CA TRP A 50 18.55 9.44 -5.18
C TRP A 50 20.07 9.31 -5.12
N SER A 51 20.75 10.22 -5.78
CA SER A 51 22.20 10.37 -5.74
C SER A 51 22.55 11.72 -5.13
N VAL A 52 23.70 11.77 -4.46
CA VAL A 52 24.28 13.00 -3.94
C VAL A 52 25.62 13.19 -4.64
N TRP A 53 25.88 14.41 -5.14
CA TRP A 53 27.07 14.74 -5.90
C TRP A 53 27.86 15.84 -5.18
N ASN A 54 29.17 15.91 -5.41
CA ASN A 54 30.07 16.92 -4.81
C ASN A 54 30.04 17.03 -3.27
N VAL A 55 29.57 16.00 -2.56
CA VAL A 55 29.60 15.98 -1.10
C VAL A 55 30.84 15.22 -0.62
N PRO A 56 31.70 15.85 0.18
CA PRO A 56 32.83 15.15 0.80
C PRO A 56 32.36 13.95 1.62
N TRP A 57 33.13 12.86 1.58
CA TRP A 57 32.78 11.59 2.24
C TRP A 57 32.41 11.75 3.73
N TYR A 58 33.14 12.61 4.46
CA TYR A 58 32.90 12.86 5.88
C TYR A 58 31.58 13.60 6.16
N LEU A 59 31.03 14.35 5.19
CA LEU A 59 29.70 14.94 5.32
C LEU A 59 28.61 13.96 4.89
N ALA A 60 28.89 13.08 3.92
CA ALA A 60 27.93 12.12 3.39
C ALA A 60 27.35 11.21 4.50
N GLU A 61 28.18 10.82 5.47
CA GLU A 61 27.78 9.95 6.59
C GLU A 61 26.84 10.63 7.60
N ILE A 62 26.86 11.96 7.66
CA ILE A 62 26.10 12.79 8.60
C ILE A 62 25.00 13.60 7.91
N LEU A 63 24.62 13.25 6.69
CA LEU A 63 23.51 13.90 6.00
C LEU A 63 22.17 13.49 6.59
N GLN A 64 21.29 14.47 6.67
CA GLN A 64 19.87 14.31 6.94
C GLN A 64 19.08 14.67 5.69
N TYR A 65 18.08 13.86 5.38
CA TYR A 65 17.20 14.08 4.23
C TYR A 65 15.77 14.37 4.67
N GLU A 66 15.09 15.14 3.84
CA GLU A 66 13.66 15.35 3.93
C GLU A 66 13.03 15.01 2.59
N LEU A 67 12.14 14.02 2.61
CA LEU A 67 11.26 13.71 1.49
C LEU A 67 9.98 14.53 1.65
N GLN A 68 9.57 15.18 0.58
CA GLN A 68 8.24 15.76 0.48
C GLN A 68 7.50 15.12 -0.70
N TYR A 69 6.28 14.66 -0.45
CA TYR A 69 5.45 14.05 -1.48
C TYR A 69 4.00 14.50 -1.39
N LYS A 70 3.30 14.51 -2.53
CA LYS A 70 1.90 14.94 -2.63
C LYS A 70 1.20 14.19 -3.74
N GLU A 71 -0.13 14.22 -3.76
CA GLU A 71 -0.88 13.81 -4.94
C GLU A 71 -0.50 14.70 -6.14
N TYR A 72 -0.48 14.13 -7.34
CA TYR A 72 0.02 14.83 -8.53
C TYR A 72 -0.74 16.13 -8.80
N SER A 73 -2.06 16.12 -8.59
CA SER A 73 -2.97 17.25 -8.85
C SER A 73 -3.05 18.30 -7.74
N THR A 74 -2.41 18.09 -6.57
CA THR A 74 -2.52 19.01 -5.43
C THR A 74 -1.37 20.03 -5.37
N SER A 75 -1.50 21.07 -4.54
CA SER A 75 -0.42 22.04 -4.27
C SER A 75 0.66 21.44 -3.35
N TRP A 76 1.89 21.98 -3.42
CA TRP A 76 2.96 21.63 -2.48
C TRP A 76 2.71 22.11 -1.04
N GLU A 77 1.77 23.03 -0.83
CA GLU A 77 1.38 23.52 0.50
C GLU A 77 0.71 22.43 1.35
N VAL A 78 0.07 21.45 0.72
CA VAL A 78 -0.61 20.31 1.38
C VAL A 78 0.20 19.02 1.29
N ALA A 79 1.49 19.12 0.95
CA ALA A 79 2.35 17.97 0.80
C ALA A 79 2.69 17.32 2.15
N MET A 80 2.87 16.00 2.13
CA MET A 80 3.35 15.23 3.27
C MET A 80 4.88 15.30 3.33
N ASN A 81 5.41 15.55 4.53
CA ASN A 81 6.84 15.57 4.78
C ASN A 81 7.24 14.32 5.57
N LYS A 82 8.35 13.71 5.20
CA LYS A 82 8.95 12.56 5.88
C LYS A 82 10.43 12.85 6.11
N THR A 83 10.79 13.09 7.36
CA THR A 83 12.19 13.26 7.76
C THR A 83 12.84 11.91 7.95
N LEU A 84 14.03 11.73 7.39
CA LEU A 84 14.76 10.48 7.48
C LEU A 84 15.78 10.51 8.63
N PRO A 85 15.80 9.48 9.50
CA PRO A 85 16.82 9.35 10.53
C PRO A 85 18.15 8.79 9.99
N SER A 86 18.14 8.20 8.78
CA SER A 86 19.29 7.58 8.15
C SER A 86 19.95 8.52 7.16
N SER A 87 21.28 8.47 7.08
CA SER A 87 22.08 9.11 6.03
C SER A 87 22.09 8.34 4.70
N LEU A 88 21.33 7.25 4.60
CA LEU A 88 21.17 6.52 3.36
C LEU A 88 20.33 7.32 2.35
N PRO A 89 20.72 7.35 1.06
CA PRO A 89 20.03 8.11 0.02
C PRO A 89 18.80 7.36 -0.52
N GLN A 90 17.99 6.79 0.38
CA GLN A 90 16.77 6.06 0.05
C GLN A 90 15.72 6.16 1.15
N VAL A 91 14.45 6.05 0.77
CA VAL A 91 13.29 6.09 1.66
C VAL A 91 12.23 5.11 1.19
N GLU A 92 11.51 4.51 2.16
CA GLU A 92 10.34 3.70 1.90
C GLU A 92 9.08 4.43 2.38
N ILE A 93 8.08 4.50 1.50
CA ILE A 93 6.72 4.96 1.80
C ILE A 93 5.84 3.72 1.87
N ASP A 94 5.17 3.53 3.00
CA ASP A 94 4.28 2.39 3.16
C ASP A 94 3.05 2.53 2.26
N ALA A 95 2.56 1.42 1.73
CA ALA A 95 1.37 1.42 0.89
C ALA A 95 0.11 1.94 1.61
N THR A 96 0.06 1.91 2.94
CA THR A 96 -1.03 2.49 3.76
C THR A 96 -1.02 4.02 3.74
N GLU A 97 0.13 4.66 3.52
CA GLU A 97 0.25 6.11 3.32
C GLU A 97 -0.27 6.55 1.94
N LEU A 98 -0.45 5.60 1.01
CA LEU A 98 -0.75 5.86 -0.40
C LEU A 98 -2.13 5.32 -0.81
N ARG A 99 -2.88 6.15 -1.54
CA ARG A 99 -4.16 5.76 -2.14
C ARG A 99 -3.93 4.92 -3.39
N SER A 100 -4.67 3.82 -3.50
CA SER A 100 -4.64 2.99 -4.71
C SER A 100 -5.17 3.78 -5.92
N GLY A 101 -4.55 3.59 -7.09
CA GLY A 101 -4.96 4.26 -8.31
C GLY A 101 -4.46 5.71 -8.48
N VAL A 102 -3.93 6.34 -7.42
CA VAL A 102 -3.50 7.76 -7.43
C VAL A 102 -2.01 7.90 -7.75
N ALA A 103 -1.67 8.87 -8.60
CA ALA A 103 -0.29 9.25 -8.88
C ALA A 103 0.17 10.32 -7.89
N TYR A 104 1.42 10.18 -7.44
CA TYR A 104 2.08 11.06 -6.49
C TYR A 104 3.32 11.67 -7.11
N ALA A 105 3.65 12.88 -6.67
CA ALA A 105 4.88 13.59 -6.98
C ALA A 105 5.74 13.67 -5.73
N ALA A 106 7.03 13.38 -5.83
CA ALA A 106 8.01 13.45 -4.74
C ALA A 106 9.22 14.29 -5.11
N ARG A 107 9.76 15.00 -4.12
CA ARG A 107 11.03 15.74 -4.18
C ARG A 107 11.78 15.59 -2.86
N VAL A 108 13.10 15.69 -2.90
CA VAL A 108 13.97 15.48 -1.74
C VAL A 108 14.92 16.67 -1.60
N ARG A 109 15.27 17.01 -0.37
CA ARG A 109 16.36 17.94 -0.05
C ARG A 109 17.23 17.36 1.06
N CYS A 110 18.41 17.92 1.23
CA CYS A 110 19.38 17.45 2.22
C CYS A 110 19.96 18.60 3.04
N LYS A 111 20.45 18.28 4.22
CA LYS A 111 21.28 19.14 5.06
C LYS A 111 22.23 18.27 5.88
N VAL A 112 23.22 18.89 6.52
CA VAL A 112 24.00 18.23 7.57
C VAL A 112 23.11 18.05 8.80
N SER A 113 23.16 16.87 9.42
CA SER A 113 22.42 16.52 10.62
C SER A 113 22.64 17.53 11.74
N GLU A 114 21.57 17.90 12.43
CA GLU A 114 21.64 18.82 13.58
C GLU A 114 22.32 18.21 14.80
N ASN A 115 22.49 16.89 14.84
CA ASN A 115 23.20 16.21 15.91
C ASN A 115 24.71 16.55 15.91
N GLU A 116 25.23 17.07 14.80
CA GLU A 116 26.64 17.41 14.64
C GLU A 116 26.90 18.88 14.97
N ASN A 117 27.19 19.19 16.25
CA ASN A 117 27.41 20.56 16.73
C ASN A 117 28.58 21.28 16.02
N SER A 118 29.50 20.52 15.41
CA SER A 118 30.66 21.05 14.68
C SER A 118 30.27 21.79 13.40
N TYR A 119 29.13 21.43 12.81
CA TYR A 119 28.67 21.96 11.52
C TYR A 119 27.31 22.63 11.66
N HIS A 120 27.10 23.71 10.92
CA HIS A 120 25.75 24.24 10.68
C HIS A 120 25.55 24.38 9.19
N SER A 121 24.38 23.90 8.76
CA SER A 121 24.00 23.92 7.36
C SER A 121 22.56 24.38 7.20
N GLN A 122 22.31 25.01 6.06
CA GLN A 122 20.97 25.28 5.58
C GLN A 122 20.48 24.08 4.77
N TRP A 123 19.16 23.94 4.67
CA TRP A 123 18.58 23.02 3.70
C TRP A 123 19.02 23.39 2.29
N SER A 124 19.36 22.37 1.49
CA SER A 124 19.53 22.54 0.06
C SER A 124 18.20 22.92 -0.60
N GLU A 125 18.29 23.35 -1.86
CA GLU A 125 17.10 23.47 -2.69
C GLU A 125 16.43 22.10 -2.85
N TRP A 126 15.17 22.10 -3.27
CA TRP A 126 14.49 20.87 -3.61
C TRP A 126 15.09 20.23 -4.88
N SER A 127 15.17 18.91 -4.90
CA SER A 127 15.52 18.15 -6.10
C SER A 127 14.48 18.33 -7.21
N GLN A 128 14.83 17.85 -8.41
CA GLN A 128 13.84 17.56 -9.43
C GLN A 128 12.74 16.64 -8.87
N THR A 129 11.54 16.72 -9.43
CA THR A 129 10.39 15.93 -8.98
C THR A 129 10.35 14.58 -9.71
N THR A 130 10.10 13.50 -8.98
CA THR A 130 9.75 12.20 -9.55
C THR A 130 8.27 11.93 -9.40
N VAL A 131 7.68 11.19 -10.34
CA VAL A 131 6.28 10.75 -10.27
C VAL A 131 6.25 9.25 -10.05
N PHE A 132 5.43 8.82 -9.10
CA PHE A 132 5.26 7.41 -8.76
C PHE A 132 3.79 7.10 -8.48
N LYS A 133 3.43 5.83 -8.61
CA LYS A 133 2.10 5.33 -8.33
C LYS A 133 2.22 3.97 -7.69
N ARG A 134 1.46 3.73 -6.63
CA ARG A 134 1.38 2.41 -5.98
C ARG A 134 0.99 1.36 -7.02
N ALA A 135 1.72 0.25 -7.07
CA ALA A 135 1.35 -0.86 -7.93
C ALA A 135 0.04 -1.48 -7.42
N ASP A 136 -0.87 -1.78 -8.33
CA ASP A 136 -2.10 -2.48 -7.96
C ASP A 136 -1.75 -3.87 -7.45
N VAL A 137 -2.37 -4.29 -6.33
CA VAL A 137 -2.34 -5.70 -5.94
C VAL A 137 -2.98 -6.46 -7.10
N PRO A 138 -2.30 -7.47 -7.69
CA PRO A 138 -2.95 -8.32 -8.67
C PRO A 138 -4.20 -8.89 -7.99
N LYS A 139 -5.38 -8.44 -8.44
CA LYS A 139 -6.61 -9.16 -8.17
C LYS A 139 -6.45 -10.47 -8.94
N VAL A 140 -5.74 -11.45 -8.37
CA VAL A 140 -5.94 -12.84 -8.74
C VAL A 140 -7.39 -13.06 -8.40
N SER A 141 -8.22 -12.92 -9.44
CA SER A 141 -9.66 -12.94 -9.35
C SER A 141 -10.00 -14.18 -8.54
N GLU A 142 -10.51 -13.99 -7.32
CA GLU A 142 -10.92 -15.10 -6.45
C GLU A 142 -11.87 -16.03 -7.22
N LYS A 143 -12.60 -15.49 -8.21
CA LYS A 143 -13.38 -16.26 -9.18
C LYS A 143 -12.58 -17.31 -9.95
N ILE A 144 -11.35 -17.03 -10.40
CA ILE A 144 -10.54 -17.98 -11.20
C ILE A 144 -10.10 -19.16 -10.34
N LEU A 145 -9.68 -18.92 -9.10
CA LEU A 145 -9.35 -20.00 -8.16
C LEU A 145 -10.61 -20.77 -7.75
N ASN A 146 -11.72 -20.08 -7.47
CA ASN A 146 -12.97 -20.73 -7.06
C ASN A 146 -13.57 -21.59 -8.19
N ILE A 147 -13.50 -21.15 -9.46
CA ILE A 147 -13.96 -21.92 -10.63
C ILE A 147 -13.13 -23.19 -10.82
N LYS A 148 -11.79 -23.11 -10.75
CA LYS A 148 -10.93 -24.30 -10.89
C LYS A 148 -11.15 -25.28 -9.73
N THR A 149 -11.21 -24.80 -8.50
CA THR A 149 -11.43 -25.65 -7.31
C THR A 149 -12.81 -26.32 -7.33
N LEU A 150 -13.86 -25.59 -7.76
CA LEU A 150 -15.20 -26.15 -7.93
C LEU A 150 -15.19 -27.23 -9.02
N GLN A 151 -14.55 -26.98 -10.16
CA GLN A 151 -14.45 -27.94 -11.25
C GLN A 151 -13.77 -29.26 -10.83
N TYR A 152 -12.72 -29.20 -10.00
CA TYR A 152 -12.05 -30.40 -9.46
C TYR A 152 -12.93 -31.20 -8.48
N LEU A 153 -13.91 -30.58 -7.82
CA LEU A 153 -14.83 -31.26 -6.91
C LEU A 153 -15.97 -31.97 -7.67
N PHE A 154 -16.49 -31.35 -8.73
CA PHE A 154 -17.64 -31.87 -9.49
C PHE A 154 -17.29 -33.05 -10.43
N ILE A 155 -16.07 -33.08 -10.98
CA ILE A 155 -15.63 -34.16 -11.90
C ILE A 155 -15.67 -35.55 -11.23
N PRO A 156 -15.02 -35.80 -10.07
CA PRO A 156 -15.03 -37.13 -9.44
C PRO A 156 -16.42 -37.52 -8.91
N LEU A 157 -17.24 -36.56 -8.45
CA LEU A 157 -18.62 -36.82 -8.03
C LEU A 157 -19.49 -37.29 -9.20
N SER A 158 -19.37 -36.62 -10.35
CA SER A 158 -20.11 -36.99 -11.56
C SER A 158 -19.65 -38.34 -12.14
N PHE A 159 -18.36 -38.63 -12.06
CA PHE A 159 -17.81 -39.91 -12.52
C PHE A 159 -18.23 -41.08 -11.61
N GLY A 160 -18.20 -40.88 -10.28
CA GLY A 160 -18.65 -41.88 -9.32
C GLY A 160 -20.14 -42.21 -9.45
N THR A 161 -20.99 -41.20 -9.69
CA THR A 161 -22.43 -41.41 -9.92
C THR A 161 -22.71 -42.13 -11.24
N LEU A 162 -21.99 -41.81 -12.32
CA LEU A 162 -22.09 -42.53 -13.59
C LEU A 162 -21.67 -44.01 -13.46
N LEU A 163 -20.57 -44.29 -12.74
CA LEU A 163 -20.14 -45.68 -12.48
C LEU A 163 -21.17 -46.44 -11.64
N TYR A 164 -21.75 -45.79 -10.63
CA TYR A 164 -22.80 -46.38 -9.81
C TYR A 164 -24.05 -46.71 -10.63
N LEU A 165 -24.53 -45.79 -11.46
CA LEU A 165 -25.67 -46.02 -12.34
C LEU A 165 -25.36 -47.12 -13.36
N PHE A 166 -24.19 -47.11 -13.98
CA PHE A 166 -23.78 -48.16 -14.93
C PHE A 166 -23.76 -49.54 -14.28
N TRP A 167 -23.26 -49.65 -13.04
CA TRP A 167 -23.24 -50.90 -12.30
C TRP A 167 -24.66 -51.40 -11.97
N ASN A 168 -25.55 -50.51 -11.51
CA ASN A 168 -26.95 -50.84 -11.22
C ASN A 168 -27.76 -51.16 -12.48
N CYS A 169 -27.55 -50.43 -13.58
CA CYS A 169 -28.17 -50.72 -14.87
C CYS A 169 -27.67 -52.05 -15.46
N LYS A 170 -26.39 -52.37 -15.31
CA LYS A 170 -25.82 -53.66 -15.74
C LYS A 170 -26.41 -54.83 -14.95
N LEU A 171 -26.65 -54.65 -13.64
CA LEU A 171 -27.36 -55.63 -12.80
C LEU A 171 -28.84 -55.78 -13.20
N SER A 172 -29.53 -54.68 -13.53
CA SER A 172 -30.93 -54.70 -14.01
C SER A 172 -31.08 -55.36 -15.39
N SER A 173 -30.13 -55.16 -16.31
CA SER A 173 -30.16 -55.82 -17.63
C SER A 173 -29.92 -57.33 -17.58
N ARG A 174 -29.43 -57.86 -16.45
CA ARG A 174 -29.24 -59.31 -16.24
C ARG A 174 -30.51 -60.03 -15.76
N THR A 175 -31.59 -59.30 -15.50
CA THR A 175 -32.91 -59.84 -15.14
C THR A 175 -34.00 -59.35 -16.10
N GLN A 176 -33.73 -59.44 -17.40
CA GLN A 176 -34.80 -59.49 -18.41
C GLN A 176 -34.70 -60.78 -19.24
N LYS A 177 -34.74 -61.91 -18.55
CA LYS A 177 -35.42 -63.11 -19.07
C LYS A 177 -36.30 -63.65 -17.96
N ASN A 178 -37.60 -63.65 -18.24
CA ASN A 178 -38.68 -64.38 -17.60
C ASN A 178 -39.54 -63.62 -16.57
N SER A 179 -40.77 -63.38 -17.04
CA SER A 179 -42.04 -63.62 -16.35
C SER A 179 -42.66 -62.51 -15.52
N ILE A 180 -43.70 -61.91 -16.13
CA ILE A 180 -45.07 -61.85 -15.59
C ILE A 180 -45.21 -62.60 -14.25
N PHE A 181 -45.35 -61.87 -13.15
CA PHE A 181 -46.31 -62.19 -12.07
C PHE A 181 -46.42 -61.00 -11.09
N PHE A 182 -47.63 -60.79 -10.58
CA PHE A 182 -48.07 -59.76 -9.62
C PHE A 182 -48.40 -58.36 -10.16
N LYS A 183 -49.60 -58.30 -10.72
CA LYS A 183 -50.48 -57.13 -10.71
C LYS A 183 -51.46 -57.29 -9.53
N TRP A 184 -51.86 -56.16 -8.92
CA TRP A 184 -52.98 -55.93 -7.99
C TRP A 184 -52.75 -56.09 -6.48
N CYS A 185 -52.68 -54.95 -5.77
CA CYS A 185 -53.50 -54.70 -4.59
C CYS A 185 -53.69 -53.19 -4.33
N PHE A 186 -54.96 -52.78 -4.46
CA PHE A 186 -55.65 -51.66 -3.83
C PHE A 186 -55.52 -50.21 -4.35
N LEU A 187 -56.49 -49.89 -5.21
CA LEU A 187 -57.20 -48.62 -5.30
C LEU A 187 -58.21 -48.47 -4.13
N THR A 188 -58.37 -47.22 -3.66
CA THR A 188 -59.56 -46.54 -3.05
C THR A 188 -60.04 -46.85 -1.63
N LEU A 189 -59.88 -45.85 -0.73
CA LEU A 189 -60.78 -45.34 0.34
C LEU A 189 -59.98 -44.21 1.03
N GLY A 190 -60.40 -42.96 1.28
CA GLY A 190 -61.70 -42.37 1.49
C GLY A 190 -61.70 -41.62 2.84
N GLN A 191 -61.66 -40.28 2.80
CA GLN A 191 -62.16 -39.29 3.79
C GLN A 191 -61.37 -38.90 5.09
N LYS A 192 -60.99 -37.60 5.12
CA LYS A 192 -61.45 -36.49 6.02
C LYS A 192 -61.23 -36.56 7.56
N ALA A 193 -60.44 -35.60 8.09
CA ALA A 193 -60.87 -34.56 9.06
C ALA A 193 -59.66 -33.88 9.77
N SER A 194 -59.67 -32.54 9.86
CA SER A 194 -58.94 -31.74 10.87
C SER A 194 -59.73 -31.71 12.19
N PRO A 195 -59.12 -31.43 13.38
CA PRO A 195 -58.88 -30.04 13.85
C PRO A 195 -57.56 -29.89 14.67
N ALA A 196 -56.85 -28.76 14.56
CA ALA A 196 -56.81 -27.57 15.45
C ALA A 196 -55.96 -27.69 16.75
N LEU A 197 -55.31 -26.54 17.06
CA LEU A 197 -54.61 -26.14 18.31
C LEU A 197 -53.17 -26.72 18.44
N THR A 198 -52.11 -25.97 18.77
CA THR A 198 -52.01 -24.77 19.61
C THR A 198 -50.64 -24.08 19.40
N PHE A 199 -50.61 -22.74 19.39
CA PHE A 199 -49.43 -21.90 19.64
C PHE A 199 -49.04 -21.95 21.13
N PRO A 200 -47.79 -21.61 21.51
CA PRO A 200 -47.49 -20.25 22.01
C PRO A 200 -46.19 -19.66 21.40
N ARG A 201 -46.09 -18.33 21.13
CA ARG A 201 -45.78 -17.22 22.07
C ARG A 201 -44.42 -17.48 22.78
N GLN A 202 -43.36 -16.67 22.71
CA GLN A 202 -43.22 -15.21 22.83
C GLN A 202 -41.76 -14.82 22.44
N LEU A 203 -41.53 -13.73 21.70
CA LEU A 203 -41.20 -12.36 22.17
C LEU A 203 -39.88 -12.23 22.94
N LEU A 204 -38.99 -11.39 22.39
CA LEU A 204 -38.04 -10.44 23.01
C LEU A 204 -36.83 -10.30 22.05
N SER A 205 -36.20 -9.16 21.76
CA SER A 205 -36.48 -7.75 22.04
C SER A 205 -35.34 -6.90 21.47
N PHE A 206 -35.61 -5.60 21.36
CA PHE A 206 -34.69 -4.47 21.57
C PHE A 206 -33.45 -4.31 20.67
N SER A 207 -33.61 -3.36 19.75
CA SER A 207 -32.79 -2.14 19.63
C SER A 207 -31.91 -1.85 20.86
N HIS A 208 -30.59 -1.84 20.69
CA HIS A 208 -29.69 -1.04 21.53
C HIS A 208 -28.57 -0.44 20.67
N SER A 209 -28.50 0.89 20.73
CA SER A 209 -27.33 1.71 20.43
C SER A 209 -26.09 1.16 21.14
N ILE A 210 -24.94 1.19 20.46
CA ILE A 210 -23.64 1.26 21.13
C ILE A 210 -22.91 2.49 20.61
N VAL A 211 -22.80 3.42 21.56
CA VAL A 211 -21.93 4.59 21.59
C VAL A 211 -20.49 4.11 21.56
N CYS A 212 -19.68 4.69 20.67
CA CYS A 212 -18.23 4.53 20.70
C CYS A 212 -17.63 5.23 21.92
N THR A 213 -16.89 4.46 22.72
CA THR A 213 -15.92 4.94 23.69
C THR A 213 -14.58 5.27 23.00
N ALA A 214 -13.91 6.32 23.49
CA ALA A 214 -12.46 6.39 23.76
C ALA A 214 -11.99 7.86 23.68
N GLY A 215 -12.18 8.60 24.77
CA GLY A 215 -11.38 9.78 25.07
C GLY A 215 -10.22 9.36 25.97
N ILE A 216 -9.00 9.36 25.44
CA ILE A 216 -7.77 9.46 26.24
C ILE A 216 -7.19 10.83 25.88
N LEU A 217 -7.43 11.80 26.76
CA LEU A 217 -6.63 13.03 26.81
C LEU A 217 -5.51 12.77 27.83
N ARG A 218 -4.27 12.84 27.35
CA ARG A 218 -3.11 13.13 28.19
C ARG A 218 -3.19 14.56 28.70
#